data_AF-A0A7C8EHD0-F1
#
_entry.id   AF-A0A7C8EHD0-F1
#
_cell.length_a   1.000
_cell.length_b   1.000
_cell.length_c   1.000
_cell.angle_alpha   90.00
_cell.angle_beta   90.00
_cell.angle_gamma   90.00
#
_symmetry.space_group_name_H-M   'P 1'
#
loop_
_entity.id
_entity.type
_entity.pdbx_description
1 polymer ?
#
loop_
_entity_poly.entity_id
_entity_poly.type
_entity_poly.pdbx_seq_one_letter_code
_entity_poly.pdbx_strand_id
1 'polypeptide(L)'
;MVVYKGIVYIIEDRCKGCGYCIEYCPRAVLEVSERFNSKGYHPPAIKQPDLCVNCHYCEAICPDFAIYSLEAPAQRISELSIQ
;
A
#
# COMPACT_ATOMS: atom_id res chain seq x y z
N MET A 1 -13.21 14.16 11.81
CA MET A 1 -12.94 12.81 11.27
C MET A 1 -11.44 12.62 11.24
N VAL A 2 -10.89 11.70 12.03
CA VAL A 2 -9.45 11.40 12.05
C VAL A 2 -9.16 10.53 10.83
N VAL A 3 -8.22 10.94 9.99
CA VAL A 3 -7.72 10.11 8.88
C VAL A 3 -6.40 9.52 9.35
N TYR A 4 -6.41 8.24 9.70
CA TYR A 4 -5.20 7.50 10.04
C TYR A 4 -4.33 7.38 8.78
N LYS A 5 -3.03 7.60 8.91
CA LYS A 5 -2.06 7.36 7.83
C LYS A 5 -1.53 5.94 7.94
N GLY A 6 -1.18 5.33 6.82
CA GLY A 6 -0.61 3.98 6.79
C GLY A 6 0.70 3.90 6.03
N ILE A 7 1.53 2.92 6.38
CA ILE A 7 2.73 2.53 5.65
C ILE A 7 2.45 1.18 5.02
N VAL A 8 2.65 1.06 3.71
CA VAL A 8 2.45 -0.19 2.96
C VAL A 8 3.74 -0.98 2.90
N TYR A 9 3.65 -2.28 3.13
CA TYR A 9 4.74 -3.25 3.07
C TYR A 9 4.39 -4.35 2.09
N ILE A 10 5.37 -4.77 1.28
CA ILE A 10 5.20 -5.79 0.24
C ILE A 10 6.19 -6.91 0.51
N ILE A 11 5.69 -8.14 0.55
CA ILE A 11 6.48 -9.37 0.65
C ILE A 11 6.66 -9.90 -0.77
N GLU A 12 7.68 -9.42 -1.46
CA GLU A 12 7.86 -9.65 -2.90
C GLU A 12 7.93 -11.13 -3.27
N ASP A 13 8.54 -11.96 -2.43
CA ASP A 13 8.63 -13.40 -2.64
C ASP A 13 7.28 -14.12 -2.60
N ARG A 14 6.23 -13.51 -2.03
CA ARG A 14 4.86 -14.06 -2.07
C ARG A 14 4.06 -13.55 -3.26
N CYS A 15 4.41 -12.40 -3.82
CA CYS A 15 3.62 -11.78 -4.88
C CYS A 15 3.64 -12.60 -6.17
N LYS A 16 2.46 -12.81 -6.78
CA LYS A 16 2.26 -13.47 -8.08
C LYS A 16 1.79 -12.52 -9.18
N GLY A 17 1.91 -11.21 -8.98
CA GLY A 17 1.65 -10.20 -10.03
C GLY A 17 0.19 -10.07 -10.50
N CYS A 18 -0.81 -10.47 -9.69
CA CYS A 18 -2.22 -10.43 -10.10
C CYS A 18 -2.82 -9.02 -10.24
N GLY A 19 -2.20 -7.99 -9.64
CA GLY A 19 -2.63 -6.60 -9.75
C GLY A 19 -3.85 -6.18 -8.91
N TYR A 20 -4.52 -7.08 -8.18
CA TYR A 20 -5.73 -6.72 -7.41
C TYR A 20 -5.51 -5.60 -6.38
N CYS A 21 -4.38 -5.60 -5.67
CA CYS A 21 -4.07 -4.52 -4.74
C CYS A 21 -3.92 -3.16 -5.43
N ILE A 22 -3.51 -3.12 -6.70
CA ILE A 22 -3.38 -1.90 -7.49
C ILE A 22 -4.77 -1.42 -7.91
N GLU A 23 -5.53 -2.30 -8.57
CA GLU A 23 -6.85 -1.99 -9.14
C GLU A 23 -7.84 -1.51 -8.07
N TYR A 24 -7.87 -2.20 -6.92
CA TYR A 24 -8.89 -1.95 -5.92
C TYR A 24 -8.41 -1.10 -4.74
N CYS A 25 -7.22 -0.50 -4.81
CA CYS A 25 -6.82 0.46 -3.77
C CYS A 25 -7.71 1.71 -3.89
N PRO A 26 -8.57 2.04 -2.90
CA PRO A 26 -9.48 3.19 -3.00
C PRO A 26 -8.75 4.55 -2.98
N ARG A 27 -7.44 4.53 -2.69
CA ARG A 27 -6.57 5.70 -2.64
C ARG A 27 -5.54 5.71 -3.77
N ALA A 28 -5.55 4.71 -4.66
CA ALA A 28 -4.64 4.56 -5.80
C ALA A 28 -3.16 4.80 -5.43
N VAL A 29 -2.71 4.22 -4.31
CA VAL A 29 -1.34 4.42 -3.79
C VAL A 29 -0.31 3.48 -4.40
N LEU A 30 -0.75 2.52 -5.20
CA LEU A 30 0.07 1.47 -5.80
C LEU A 30 0.03 1.58 -7.32
N GLU A 31 1.10 1.12 -7.98
CA GLU A 31 1.18 0.95 -9.42
C GLU A 31 1.97 -0.31 -9.79
N VAL A 32 1.93 -0.72 -11.05
CA VAL A 32 2.75 -1.85 -11.52
C VAL A 32 4.22 -1.42 -11.50
N SER A 33 5.08 -2.20 -10.86
CA SER A 33 6.52 -1.91 -10.87
C SER A 33 7.18 -2.44 -12.13
N GLU A 34 8.25 -1.79 -12.60
CA GLU A 34 9.08 -2.27 -13.72
C GLU A 34 10.02 -3.42 -13.32
N ARG A 35 10.07 -3.73 -12.03
CA ARG A 35 11.03 -4.65 -11.40
C ARG A 35 10.42 -6.04 -11.26
N PHE A 36 11.27 -7.05 -11.39
CA PHE A 36 10.90 -8.45 -11.22
C PHE A 36 11.29 -8.94 -9.84
N ASN A 37 10.44 -9.75 -9.21
CA ASN A 37 10.85 -10.54 -8.05
C ASN A 37 11.61 -11.82 -8.48
N SER A 38 12.05 -12.59 -7.50
CA SER A 38 12.76 -13.88 -7.67
C SER A 38 12.00 -14.92 -8.53
N LYS A 39 10.69 -14.74 -8.71
CA LYS A 39 9.79 -15.62 -9.46
C LYS A 39 9.43 -15.10 -10.85
N GLY A 40 9.93 -13.92 -11.25
CA GLY A 40 9.64 -13.30 -12.54
C GLY A 40 8.29 -12.58 -12.63
N TYR A 41 7.62 -12.32 -11.50
CA TYR A 41 6.43 -11.45 -11.48
C TYR A 41 6.83 -10.00 -11.22
N HIS A 42 5.96 -9.06 -11.61
CA HIS A 42 6.06 -7.65 -11.24
C HIS A 42 5.27 -7.38 -9.95
N PRO A 43 5.93 -7.21 -8.78
CA PRO A 43 5.23 -6.77 -7.57
C PRO A 43 4.72 -5.34 -7.75
N PRO A 44 3.73 -4.89 -6.95
CA PRO A 44 3.34 -3.48 -6.96
C PRO A 44 4.50 -2.59 -6.49
N ALA A 45 4.57 -1.37 -7.01
CA ALA A 45 5.35 -0.27 -6.46
C ALA A 45 4.44 0.70 -5.70
N ILE A 46 5.00 1.39 -4.70
CA ILE A 46 4.26 2.41 -3.94
C ILE A 46 4.48 3.76 -4.65
N LYS A 47 3.40 4.30 -5.23
CA LYS A 47 3.41 5.56 -5.99
C LYS A 47 3.14 6.78 -5.10
N GLN A 48 2.18 6.65 -4.18
CA GLN A 48 1.68 7.76 -3.35
C GLN A 48 1.62 7.33 -1.88
N PRO A 49 2.78 7.13 -1.21
CA PRO A 49 2.84 6.57 0.14
C PRO A 49 2.00 7.38 1.15
N ASP A 50 1.99 8.71 1.01
CA ASP A 50 1.30 9.61 1.93
C ASP A 50 -0.23 9.53 1.85
N LEU A 51 -0.80 8.88 0.83
CA LEU A 51 -2.26 8.78 0.66
C LEU A 51 -2.85 7.51 1.26
N CYS A 52 -2.01 6.58 1.73
CA CYS A 52 -2.47 5.36 2.39
C CYS A 52 -3.16 5.72 3.71
N VAL A 53 -4.37 5.20 3.92
CA VAL A 53 -5.19 5.48 5.12
C VAL A 53 -5.31 4.27 6.05
N ASN A 54 -4.40 3.31 5.92
CA ASN A 54 -4.40 2.06 6.67
C ASN A 54 -5.76 1.32 6.66
N CYS A 55 -6.39 1.23 5.49
CA CYS A 55 -7.72 0.59 5.34
C CYS A 55 -7.68 -0.94 5.27
N HIS A 56 -6.49 -1.55 5.18
CA HIS A 56 -6.29 -3.00 5.05
C HIS A 56 -6.95 -3.67 3.82
N TYR A 57 -7.49 -2.91 2.86
CA TYR A 57 -8.16 -3.49 1.70
C TYR A 57 -7.20 -4.29 0.80
N CYS A 58 -5.95 -3.82 0.64
CA CYS A 58 -4.92 -4.54 -0.09
C CYS A 58 -4.58 -5.90 0.54
N GLU A 59 -4.68 -6.03 1.87
CA GLU A 59 -4.49 -7.31 2.59
C GLU A 59 -5.63 -8.26 2.30
N ALA A 60 -6.86 -7.78 2.47
CA ALA A 60 -8.08 -8.57 2.34
C ALA A 60 -8.24 -9.16 0.94
N ILE A 61 -7.83 -8.42 -0.10
CA ILE A 61 -7.96 -8.86 -1.50
C ILE A 61 -6.76 -9.66 -2.00
N CYS A 62 -5.63 -9.67 -1.31
CA CYS A 62 -4.44 -10.37 -1.79
C CYS A 62 -4.56 -11.87 -1.52
N PRO A 63 -4.68 -12.72 -2.57
CA PRO A 63 -4.85 -14.16 -2.39
C PRO A 63 -3.62 -14.85 -1.79
N ASP A 64 -2.45 -14.20 -1.84
CA ASP A 64 -1.17 -14.75 -1.38
C ASP A 64 -0.63 -14.06 -0.11
N PHE A 65 -1.41 -13.14 0.49
CA PHE A 65 -1.00 -12.34 1.65
C PHE A 65 0.41 -11.73 1.48
N ALA A 66 0.61 -11.14 0.31
CA ALA A 66 1.89 -10.60 -0.15
C ALA A 66 2.05 -9.09 0.10
N ILE A 67 1.05 -8.45 0.71
CA ILE A 67 1.02 -7.01 0.96
C ILE A 67 0.22 -6.73 2.23
N TYR A 68 0.66 -5.76 3.02
CA TYR A 68 -0.06 -5.27 4.19
C TYR A 68 0.22 -3.80 4.49
N SER A 69 -0.62 -3.18 5.32
CA SER A 69 -0.39 -1.84 5.84
C SER A 69 -0.35 -1.82 7.37
N LEU A 70 0.51 -0.98 7.93
CA LEU A 70 0.51 -0.67 9.35
C LEU A 70 0.17 0.81 9.53
N GLU A 71 -0.42 1.16 10.69
CA GLU A 71 -0.60 2.55 11.07
C GLU A 71 0.76 3.26 11.11
N ALA A 72 0.85 4.40 10.44
CA ALA A 72 2.04 5.23 10.51
C ALA A 72 2.19 5.76 11.95
N PRO A 73 3.42 5.78 12.51
CA PRO A 73 3.62 6.31 13.85
C PRO A 73 3.09 7.74 13.92
N ALA A 74 2.35 8.06 14.98
CA ALA A 74 1.75 9.36 15.19
C ALA A 74 2.83 10.46 15.29
N GLN A 75 3.25 10.99 14.15
CA GLN A 75 3.76 12.34 14.11
C GLN A 75 2.57 13.22 14.46
N ARG A 76 2.61 13.83 15.65
CA ARG A 76 1.64 14.85 16.08
C ARG A 76 1.39 15.77 14.88
N ILE A 77 0.17 15.76 14.35
CA ILE A 77 -0.29 16.80 13.43
C ILE A 77 -0.46 18.06 14.30
N SER A 78 0.65 18.72 14.64
CA SER A 78 0.65 20.15 14.85
C SER A 78 0.79 20.78 13.48
N GLU A 79 -0.23 21.54 13.07
CA GLU A 79 -0.16 22.53 11.99
C GLU A 79 -0.14 21.99 10.55
N LEU A 80 -1.29 21.54 10.02
CA LEU A 80 -1.57 21.74 8.57
C LEU A 80 -3.07 21.66 8.23
N SER A 81 -3.91 22.40 8.96
CA SER A 81 -5.29 22.65 8.50
C SER A 81 -5.91 23.97 8.97
N ILE A 82 -5.10 24.96 9.40
CA ILE A 82 -5.55 26.35 9.49
C ILE A 82 -4.39 27.26 9.05
N GLN A 83 -4.18 27.34 7.74
CA GLN A 83 -3.89 28.63 7.10
C GLN A 83 -4.98 28.86 6.06
#